data_AF-A0A1G0XZW0-F1
#
_entry.id   AF-A0A1G0XZW0-F1
#
_cell.length_a   1.000
_cell.length_b   1.000
_cell.length_c   1.000
_cell.angle_alpha   90.00
_cell.angle_beta   90.00
_cell.angle_gamma   90.00
#
_symmetry.space_group_name_H-M   'P 1'
#
loop_
_entity.id
_entity.type
_entity.pdbx_description
1 polymer ?
#
loop_
_entity_poly.entity_id
_entity_poly.type
_entity_poly.pdbx_seq_one_letter_code
_entity_poly.pdbx_strand_id
1 'polypeptide(L)' 'MDGKPIKNHWSEASTVPATSIVSDRLATDLKKNGFKFVGSTICYAFMQAVGIVDDHTMNCFRHK' A
#
# COMPACT_ATOMS: atom_id res chain seq x y z
N MET A 1 -2.19 9.23 9.17
CA MET A 1 -2.23 7.88 9.75
C MET A 1 -1.64 8.00 11.13
N ASP A 2 -2.29 7.45 12.15
CA ASP A 2 -1.96 7.63 13.57
C ASP A 2 -0.70 6.83 13.99
N GLY A 3 0.31 6.76 13.11
CA GLY A 3 1.54 5.99 13.28
C GLY A 3 1.37 4.47 13.17
N LYS A 4 0.15 3.97 12.97
CA LYS A 4 -0.12 2.52 12.87
C LYS A 4 -0.25 2.08 11.41
N PRO A 5 0.31 0.91 11.04
CA PRO A 5 0.06 0.29 9.74
C PRO A 5 -1.43 0.04 9.50
N ILE A 6 -1.87 0.19 8.25
CA ILE A 6 -3.18 -0.30 7.82
C ILE A 6 -3.04 -1.80 7.62
N LYS A 7 -3.79 -2.61 8.38
CA LYS A 7 -3.76 -4.06 8.27
C LYS A 7 -5.02 -4.59 7.60
N ASN A 8 -4.84 -5.25 6.46
CA ASN A 8 -5.92 -5.88 5.71
C ASN A 8 -5.94 -7.40 5.97
N HIS A 9 -6.99 -8.08 5.51
CA HIS A 9 -7.22 -9.52 5.76
C HIS A 9 -7.55 -10.24 4.46
N TRP A 10 -6.60 -10.27 3.53
CA TRP A 10 -6.75 -10.93 2.23
C TRP A 10 -6.62 -12.44 2.36
N SER A 11 -7.55 -13.20 1.77
CA SER A 11 -7.47 -14.67 1.75
C SER A 11 -6.35 -15.17 0.83
N GLU A 12 -6.12 -14.46 -0.29
CA GLU A 12 -5.17 -14.83 -1.32
C GLU A 12 -4.63 -13.60 -2.07
N ALA A 13 -3.46 -13.72 -2.69
CA ALA A 13 -2.75 -12.59 -3.30
C ALA A 13 -3.53 -11.93 -4.46
N SER A 14 -4.32 -12.69 -5.21
CA SER A 14 -5.19 -12.21 -6.30
C SER A 14 -6.26 -11.23 -5.84
N THR A 15 -6.65 -11.28 -4.56
CA THR A 15 -7.66 -10.38 -3.98
C THR A 15 -7.08 -9.05 -3.52
N VAL A 16 -5.75 -8.92 -3.44
CA VAL A 16 -5.08 -7.69 -3.07
C VAL A 16 -5.20 -6.68 -4.22
N PRO A 17 -5.73 -5.47 -4.00
CA PRO A 17 -5.87 -4.49 -5.06
C PRO A 17 -4.49 -3.95 -5.49
N ALA A 18 -4.40 -3.44 -6.71
CA ALA A 18 -3.18 -2.80 -7.19
C ALA A 18 -3.02 -1.35 -6.70
N THR A 19 -4.08 -0.73 -6.18
CA THR A 19 -4.11 0.65 -5.69
C THR A 19 -5.06 0.78 -4.49
N SER A 20 -4.99 1.92 -3.81
CA SER A 20 -5.93 2.32 -2.77
C SER A 20 -6.19 3.83 -2.83
N ILE A 21 -7.26 4.29 -2.17
CA ILE A 21 -7.55 5.72 -2.02
C ILE A 21 -6.36 6.48 -1.40
N VAL A 22 -5.62 5.83 -0.50
CA VAL A 22 -4.44 6.41 0.12
C VAL A 22 -3.28 6.51 -0.86
N SER A 23 -3.01 5.48 -1.67
CA SER A 23 -1.95 5.53 -2.68
C SER A 23 -2.26 6.51 -3.80
N ASP A 24 -3.54 6.74 -4.13
CA ASP A 24 -3.96 7.76 -5.10
C ASP A 24 -3.63 9.18 -4.61
N ARG A 25 -3.88 9.44 -3.31
CA ARG A 25 -3.53 10.71 -2.66
C ARG A 25 -2.01 10.88 -2.60
N LEU A 26 -1.29 9.86 -2.15
CA LEU A 26 0.17 9.88 -2.09
C LEU A 26 0.80 10.13 -3.47
N ALA A 27 0.33 9.43 -4.51
CA ALA A 27 0.80 9.63 -5.88
C ALA A 27 0.55 11.07 -6.35
N THR A 28 -0.62 11.63 -6.06
CA THR A 28 -0.97 13.01 -6.40
C THR A 28 -0.05 14.00 -5.70
N ASP A 29 0.19 13.83 -4.40
CA ASP A 29 1.02 14.73 -3.62
C ASP A 29 2.49 14.63 -4.02
N LEU A 30 3.02 13.42 -4.26
CA LEU A 30 4.39 13.25 -4.74
C LEU A 30 4.58 13.87 -6.14
N LYS A 31 3.62 13.72 -7.05
CA LYS A 31 3.66 14.39 -8.37
C LYS A 31 3.70 15.91 -8.23
N LYS A 32 2.88 16.48 -7.33
CA LYS A 32 2.88 17.94 -7.04
C LYS A 32 4.22 18.41 -6.47
N ASN A 33 4.89 17.57 -5.68
CA ASN A 33 6.23 17.83 -5.15
C ASN A 33 7.37 17.50 -6.13
N GLY A 34 7.07 17.29 -7.42
CA GLY A 34 8.07 17.14 -8.48
C GLY A 34 8.61 15.73 -8.68
N PHE A 35 8.19 14.75 -7.88
CA PHE A 35 8.60 13.35 -8.06
C PHE A 35 8.08 12.79 -9.39
N LYS A 36 8.86 11.91 -10.01
CA LYS A 36 8.55 11.21 -11.27
C LYS A 36 8.45 9.71 -11.01
N PHE A 37 7.74 8.98 -11.87
CA PHE A 37 7.50 7.55 -11.70
C PHE A 37 6.83 7.17 -10.37
N VAL A 38 5.90 8.01 -9.91
CA VAL A 38 5.14 7.82 -8.66
C VAL A 38 3.64 7.64 -8.95
N GLY A 39 3.31 6.67 -9.82
CA GLY A 39 1.92 6.27 -10.05
C GLY A 39 1.28 5.65 -8.82
N SER A 40 -0.05 5.57 -8.75
CA SER A 40 -0.74 5.02 -7.58
C SER A 40 -0.34 3.58 -7.28
N THR A 41 -0.18 2.74 -8.31
CA THR A 41 0.31 1.36 -8.14
C THR A 41 1.71 1.31 -7.53
N ILE A 42 2.61 2.19 -7.95
CA ILE A 42 3.97 2.29 -7.39
C ILE A 42 3.90 2.75 -5.93
N CYS A 43 3.04 3.72 -5.64
CA CYS A 43 2.84 4.22 -4.28
C CYS A 43 2.24 3.13 -3.37
N TYR A 44 1.28 2.34 -3.86
CA TYR A 44 0.70 1.24 -3.09
C TYR A 44 1.73 0.15 -2.81
N ALA A 45 2.50 -0.27 -3.82
CA ALA A 45 3.60 -1.21 -3.66
C ALA A 45 4.66 -0.71 -2.67
N PHE A 46 5.00 0.58 -2.73
CA PHE A 46 5.90 1.21 -1.76
C PHE A 46 5.33 1.15 -0.34
N MET A 47 4.06 1.51 -0.17
CA MET A 47 3.37 1.47 1.13
C MET A 47 3.36 0.07 1.74
N GLN A 48 3.14 -0.96 0.92
CA GLN A 48 3.23 -2.36 1.33
C GLN A 48 4.67 -2.72 1.75
N ALA A 49 5.65 -2.36 0.93
CA ALA A 49 7.06 -2.72 1.17
C ALA A 49 7.65 -2.09 2.43
N VAL A 50 7.26 -0.86 2.76
CA VAL A 50 7.76 -0.12 3.93
C VAL A 50 6.88 -0.26 5.18
N GLY A 51 5.84 -1.11 5.13
CA GLY A 51 4.99 -1.41 6.28
C GLY A 51 3.99 -0.32 6.65
N ILE A 52 3.67 0.59 5.73
CA ILE A 52 2.50 1.49 5.88
C ILE A 52 1.21 0.70 5.72
N VAL A 53 1.21 -0.32 4.86
CA VAL A 53 0.15 -1.30 4.69
C VAL A 53 0.71 -2.69 4.96
N ASP A 54 0.02 -3.48 5.77
CA ASP A 54 0.26 -4.91 5.93
C ASP A 54 -0.79 -5.68 5.13
N ASP A 55 -0.36 -6.15 3.96
CA ASP A 55 -1.14 -6.96 3.02
C ASP A 55 -0.69 -8.43 2.99
N HIS A 56 0.04 -8.89 4.01
CA HIS A 56 0.28 -10.32 4.13
C HIS A 56 -1.06 -11.06 4.14
N THR A 57 -1.20 -12.09 3.30
CA THR A 57 -2.41 -12.92 3.26
C THR A 57 -2.60 -13.64 4.59
N MET A 58 -3.85 -13.98 4.94
CA MET A 58 -4.18 -14.58 6.23
C MET A 58 -3.45 -15.90 6.52
N ASN A 59 -3.03 -16.62 5.47
CA ASN A 59 -2.25 -17.86 5.58
C ASN A 59 -0.72 -17.63 5.61
N CYS A 60 -0.25 -16.39 5.54
CA CYS A 60 1.17 -16.07 5.61
C CYS A 60 1.67 -16.15 7.06
N PHE A 61 2.82 -16.80 7.28
CA PHE A 61 3.44 -16.91 8.61
C PHE A 61 3.83 -15.55 9.23
N ARG A 62 3.79 -14.46 8.46
CA ARG A 62 4.07 -13.09 8.90
C ARG A 62 2.83 -12.25 9.18
N HIS A 63 1.63 -12.75 8.90
CA HIS A 63 0.38 -12.05 9.20
C HIS A 63 0.16 -12.01 10.72
N LYS A 64 0.20 -10.81 11.32
CA LYS A 64 0.15 -10.60 12.78
C LYS A 64 -1.02 -9.76 13.23
#